data_AF-A0AAW2TSK2-F1
#
_entry.id   AF-A0AAW2TSK2-F1
#
_cell.length_a   1.000
_cell.length_b   1.000
_cell.length_c   1.000
_cell.angle_alpha   90.00
_cell.angle_beta   90.00
_cell.angle_gamma   90.00
#
_symmetry.space_group_name_H-M   'P 1'
#
loop_
_entity.id
_entity.type
_entity.pdbx_description
1 polymer ?
#
loop_
_entity_poly.entity_id
_entity_poly.type
_entity_poly.pdbx_seq_one_letter_code
_entity_poly.pdbx_strand_id
1 'polypeptide(L)'
;MSAPQAPKRSDSLANWFFTYTKLRFLTRMRRLLCSNAVRRQQPPPEKAVDIDTGTDKQAQKAEDVYMAAKLEGPDGWMVALQRSVKRLHFGSWEEKEVAAEEIKKLAEQDLKRRKTMAELGVIPPLVAMVGSEVVARQRLAVRALIELANGSLTNKVLMMEAGIISKLPGNVAVLEETARQEFAQLLLSVSALANTQFSHTSARIIPTVVSILESSSNTIETEELCLSALCNLSSVLDNCRTLIVTGVVNTLTRLASVKEVSEKIPGNVGKLGCNLSRTESVGA
;
A
#
# COMPACT_ATOMS: atom_id res chain seq x y z
N MET A 1 35.08 -4.69 37.58
CA MET A 1 35.42 -5.20 36.22
C MET A 1 34.15 -5.11 35.39
N SER A 2 34.05 -4.09 34.52
CA SER A 2 32.86 -3.87 33.69
C SER A 2 32.96 -4.70 32.42
N ALA A 3 31.96 -5.53 32.17
CA ALA A 3 31.87 -6.35 30.96
C ALA A 3 31.71 -5.45 29.71
N PRO A 4 32.29 -5.82 28.55
CA PRO A 4 32.11 -5.06 27.31
C PRO A 4 30.72 -5.31 26.73
N GLN A 5 29.98 -4.24 26.45
CA GLN A 5 28.71 -4.33 25.71
C GLN A 5 28.95 -4.80 24.28
N ALA A 6 28.16 -5.78 23.85
CA ALA A 6 28.14 -6.26 22.47
C ALA A 6 27.61 -5.17 21.51
N PRO A 7 28.14 -5.08 20.28
CA PRO A 7 27.72 -4.05 19.32
C PRO A 7 26.32 -4.35 18.78
N LYS A 8 25.44 -3.33 18.78
CA LYS A 8 24.10 -3.34 18.15
C LYS A 8 24.27 -3.51 16.63
N ARG A 9 24.12 -4.75 16.14
CA ARG A 9 24.40 -5.14 14.74
C ARG A 9 23.18 -5.03 13.79
N SER A 10 22.00 -4.65 14.29
CA SER A 10 20.75 -4.62 13.51
C SER A 10 20.48 -3.30 12.77
N ASP A 11 20.95 -2.16 13.28
CA ASP A 11 20.53 -0.84 12.78
C ASP A 11 21.26 -0.43 11.49
N SER A 12 22.46 -0.99 11.26
CA SER A 12 23.33 -0.66 10.13
C SER A 12 22.80 -1.20 8.80
N LEU A 13 22.13 -2.36 8.80
CA LEU A 13 21.64 -2.99 7.57
C LEU A 13 20.37 -2.30 7.06
N ALA A 14 19.44 -1.96 7.96
CA ALA A 14 18.24 -1.20 7.61
C ALA A 14 18.60 0.20 7.07
N ASN A 15 19.57 0.89 7.69
CA ASN A 15 20.06 2.18 7.20
C ASN A 15 20.80 2.07 5.85
N TRP A 16 21.52 0.98 5.59
CA TRP A 16 22.19 0.77 4.31
C TRP A 16 21.19 0.44 3.20
N PHE A 17 20.20 -0.40 3.46
CA PHE A 17 19.10 -0.64 2.51
C PHE A 17 18.31 0.64 2.22
N PHE A 18 18.06 1.48 3.23
CA PHE A 18 17.35 2.76 3.10
C PHE A 18 18.12 3.81 2.30
N THR A 19 19.42 3.96 2.55
CA THR A 19 20.28 4.82 1.73
C THR A 19 20.37 4.27 0.31
N TYR A 20 20.50 2.95 0.15
CA TYR A 20 20.55 2.31 -1.17
C TYR A 20 19.24 2.48 -1.96
N THR A 21 18.07 2.29 -1.36
CA THR A 21 16.77 2.49 -2.03
C THR A 21 16.51 3.96 -2.33
N LYS A 22 16.83 4.89 -1.42
CA LYS A 22 16.73 6.34 -1.67
C LYS A 22 17.69 6.81 -2.75
N LEU A 23 18.96 6.38 -2.73
CA LEU A 23 19.92 6.72 -3.77
C LEU A 23 19.52 6.10 -5.11
N ARG A 24 19.05 4.84 -5.14
CA ARG A 24 18.59 4.18 -6.36
C ARG A 24 17.34 4.85 -6.92
N PHE A 25 16.41 5.26 -6.06
CA PHE A 25 15.24 6.07 -6.42
C PHE A 25 15.67 7.42 -7.01
N LEU A 26 16.49 8.20 -6.32
CA LEU A 26 16.97 9.50 -6.81
C LEU A 26 17.76 9.35 -8.12
N THR A 27 18.59 8.32 -8.26
CA THR A 27 19.38 8.06 -9.47
C THR A 27 18.49 7.65 -10.64
N ARG A 28 17.39 6.92 -10.40
CA ARG A 28 16.42 6.57 -11.44
C ARG A 28 15.48 7.71 -11.78
N MET A 29 14.98 8.46 -10.79
CA MET A 29 14.21 9.69 -11.01
C MET A 29 15.03 10.70 -11.79
N ARG A 30 16.32 10.88 -11.45
CA ARG A 30 17.23 11.73 -12.23
C ARG A 30 17.37 11.22 -13.67
N ARG A 31 17.50 9.91 -13.89
CA ARG A 31 17.50 9.34 -15.26
C ARG A 31 16.19 9.58 -16.01
N LEU A 32 15.04 9.37 -15.38
CA LEU A 32 13.72 9.61 -15.98
C LEU A 32 13.51 11.09 -16.33
N LEU A 33 13.97 12.00 -15.47
CA LEU A 33 13.91 13.44 -15.71
C LEU A 33 14.91 13.89 -16.79
N CYS A 34 16.14 13.35 -16.80
CA CYS A 34 17.19 13.71 -17.75
C CYS A 34 16.99 13.12 -19.15
N SER A 35 16.33 11.97 -19.31
CA SER A 35 15.99 11.42 -20.64
C SER A 35 15.13 12.37 -21.49
N ASN A 36 14.38 13.28 -20.86
CA ASN A 36 13.60 14.31 -21.54
C ASN A 36 14.43 15.53 -21.96
N ALA A 37 15.58 15.78 -21.32
CA ALA A 37 16.45 16.92 -21.65
C ALA A 37 17.21 16.69 -22.96
N VAL A 38 17.65 15.45 -23.22
CA VAL A 38 18.35 15.09 -24.47
C VAL A 38 17.42 15.18 -25.68
N ARG A 39 16.12 14.87 -25.51
CA ARG A 39 15.13 14.97 -26.58
C ARG A 39 14.75 16.42 -26.94
N ARG A 40 15.02 17.39 -26.06
CA ARG A 40 14.78 18.83 -26.30
C ARG A 40 15.94 19.56 -26.96
N GLN A 41 17.08 18.90 -27.21
CA GLN A 41 18.28 19.50 -27.78
C GLN A 41 18.58 19.09 -29.23
N GLN A 42 17.66 18.41 -29.92
CA GLN A 42 17.77 18.28 -31.38
C GLN A 42 17.29 19.60 -32.03
N PRO A 43 18.15 20.31 -32.79
CA PRO A 43 17.72 21.50 -33.50
C PRO A 43 16.71 21.12 -34.59
N PRO A 44 15.65 21.92 -34.81
CA PRO A 44 14.66 21.63 -35.84
C PRO A 44 15.26 21.79 -37.23
N PRO A 45 14.88 20.97 -38.23
CA PRO A 45 15.24 21.22 -39.61
C PRO A 45 14.55 22.51 -40.09
N GLU A 46 15.34 23.45 -40.60
CA GLU A 46 14.87 24.70 -41.18
C GLU A 46 13.89 24.43 -42.33
N LYS A 47 12.66 24.95 -42.20
CA LYS A 47 11.95 25.70 -43.24
C LYS A 47 10.69 26.33 -42.66
N ALA A 48 10.62 27.65 -42.78
CA ALA A 48 9.56 28.52 -42.33
C ALA A 48 8.28 28.34 -43.17
N VAL A 49 7.13 28.27 -42.49
CA VAL A 49 5.83 28.73 -43.00
C VAL A 49 5.03 29.23 -41.79
N ASP A 50 4.70 30.52 -41.80
CA ASP A 50 3.73 31.15 -40.89
C ASP A 50 2.35 30.50 -41.08
N ILE A 51 1.64 30.18 -39.99
CA ILE A 51 0.16 30.19 -39.88
C ILE A 51 -0.24 29.98 -38.40
N ASP A 52 -0.92 31.01 -37.90
CA ASP A 52 -2.11 31.04 -37.04
C ASP A 52 -2.18 30.25 -35.72
N THR A 53 -2.62 31.02 -34.72
CA THR A 53 -2.92 30.68 -33.35
C THR A 53 -4.03 29.63 -33.19
N GLY A 54 -3.73 28.52 -32.52
CA GLY A 54 -4.71 27.78 -31.74
C GLY A 54 -4.72 26.26 -31.90
N THR A 55 -3.81 25.52 -31.26
CA THR A 55 -3.85 24.04 -31.28
C THR A 55 -3.21 23.33 -30.07
N ASP A 56 -3.33 23.86 -28.85
CA ASP A 56 -2.86 23.13 -27.64
C ASP A 56 -3.61 21.80 -27.42
N LYS A 57 -4.85 21.68 -27.91
CA LYS A 57 -5.64 20.44 -27.80
C LYS A 57 -5.29 19.38 -28.87
N GLN A 58 -4.64 19.77 -29.97
CA GLN A 58 -4.26 18.84 -31.04
C GLN A 58 -2.88 18.24 -30.82
N ALA A 59 -1.94 18.98 -30.20
CA ALA A 59 -0.64 18.45 -29.78
C ALA A 59 -0.78 17.34 -28.73
N GLN A 60 -1.68 17.53 -27.75
CA GLN A 60 -1.99 16.51 -26.73
C GLN A 60 -2.63 15.25 -27.37
N LYS A 61 -3.56 15.43 -28.31
CA LYS A 61 -4.18 14.33 -29.07
C LYS A 61 -3.19 13.58 -29.97
N ALA A 62 -2.24 14.27 -30.59
CA ALA A 62 -1.21 13.66 -31.43
C ALA A 62 -0.19 12.86 -30.60
N GLU A 63 0.17 13.35 -29.41
CA GLU A 63 0.93 12.56 -28.43
C GLU A 63 0.13 11.35 -27.94
N ASP A 64 -1.17 11.50 -27.64
CA ASP A 64 -2.01 10.39 -27.18
C ASP A 64 -2.16 9.29 -28.26
N VAL A 65 -2.30 9.66 -29.54
CA VAL A 65 -2.38 8.71 -30.67
C VAL A 65 -1.04 8.04 -30.96
N TYR A 66 0.08 8.77 -30.91
CA TYR A 66 1.43 8.20 -31.06
C TYR A 66 1.81 7.28 -29.89
N MET A 67 1.32 7.59 -28.68
CA MET A 67 1.52 6.76 -27.49
C MET A 67 0.61 5.53 -27.48
N ALA A 68 -0.62 5.61 -28.01
CA ALA A 68 -1.52 4.48 -28.20
C ALA A 68 -0.91 3.42 -29.12
N ALA A 69 -0.30 3.83 -30.24
CA ALA A 69 0.34 2.91 -31.18
C ALA A 69 1.63 2.25 -30.64
N LYS A 70 2.29 2.83 -29.63
CA LYS A 70 3.50 2.28 -28.99
C LYS A 70 3.19 1.31 -27.84
N LEU A 71 1.93 1.23 -27.40
CA LEU A 71 1.49 0.40 -26.27
C LEU A 71 1.36 -1.09 -26.62
N GLU A 72 1.34 -1.45 -27.92
CA GLU A 72 1.19 -2.84 -28.38
C GLU A 72 2.52 -3.64 -28.47
N GLY A 73 3.66 -3.01 -28.18
CA GLY A 73 4.95 -3.70 -28.12
C GLY A 73 5.25 -4.34 -26.75
N PRO A 74 6.21 -5.27 -26.65
CA PRO A 74 6.60 -5.92 -25.39
C PRO A 74 7.06 -4.94 -24.28
N ASP A 75 7.46 -3.71 -24.64
CA ASP A 75 7.84 -2.62 -23.73
C ASP A 75 6.76 -1.55 -23.52
N GLY A 76 5.58 -1.70 -24.13
CA GLY A 76 4.49 -0.70 -24.05
C GLY A 76 4.09 -0.38 -22.61
N TRP A 77 4.03 -1.40 -21.76
CA TRP A 77 3.70 -1.23 -20.34
C TRP A 77 4.76 -0.41 -19.56
N MET A 78 6.03 -0.45 -19.97
CA MET A 78 7.09 0.34 -19.33
C MET A 78 6.91 1.83 -19.65
N VAL A 79 6.54 2.16 -20.89
CA VAL A 79 6.24 3.54 -21.28
C VAL A 79 5.01 4.06 -20.52
N ALA A 80 3.96 3.24 -20.42
CA ALA A 80 2.79 3.54 -19.60
C ALA A 80 3.20 3.81 -18.14
N LEU A 81 3.99 2.90 -17.56
CA LEU A 81 4.44 3.02 -16.19
C LEU A 81 5.28 4.27 -15.95
N GLN A 82 6.22 4.61 -16.83
CA GLN A 82 7.03 5.82 -16.68
C GLN A 82 6.18 7.08 -16.71
N ARG A 83 5.18 7.14 -17.59
CA ARG A 83 4.20 8.24 -17.64
C ARG A 83 3.41 8.33 -16.34
N SER A 84 2.90 7.20 -15.85
CA SER A 84 2.14 7.14 -14.59
C SER A 84 3.00 7.52 -13.39
N VAL A 85 4.25 7.06 -13.30
CA VAL A 85 5.18 7.47 -12.24
C VAL A 85 5.39 8.98 -12.25
N LYS A 86 5.62 9.58 -13.43
CA LYS A 86 5.78 11.04 -13.55
C LYS A 86 4.55 11.79 -13.07
N ARG A 87 3.35 11.39 -13.52
CA ARG A 87 2.07 11.98 -13.12
C ARG A 87 1.80 11.79 -11.63
N LEU A 88 2.10 10.62 -11.08
CA LEU A 88 1.90 10.32 -9.66
C LEU A 88 2.76 11.23 -8.75
N HIS A 89 4.00 11.52 -9.15
CA HIS A 89 4.90 12.37 -8.37
C HIS A 89 4.62 13.87 -8.56
N PHE A 90 4.39 14.30 -9.80
CA PHE A 90 4.45 15.72 -10.17
C PHE A 90 3.19 16.27 -10.83
N GLY A 91 2.18 15.44 -11.07
CA GLY A 91 0.94 15.85 -11.73
C GLY A 91 -0.04 16.55 -10.79
N SER A 92 -1.11 17.07 -11.37
CA SER A 92 -2.30 17.53 -10.64
C SER A 92 -2.96 16.37 -9.88
N TRP A 93 -3.93 16.65 -9.02
CA TRP A 93 -4.65 15.58 -8.32
C TRP A 93 -5.38 14.64 -9.28
N GLU A 94 -5.96 15.18 -10.34
CA GLU A 94 -6.64 14.43 -11.39
C GLU A 94 -5.63 13.53 -12.14
N GLU A 95 -4.44 14.05 -12.46
CA GLU A 95 -3.39 13.25 -13.08
C GLU A 95 -2.85 12.16 -12.15
N LYS A 96 -2.78 12.42 -10.84
CA LYS A 96 -2.38 11.44 -9.82
C LYS A 96 -3.41 10.33 -9.68
N GLU A 97 -4.70 10.66 -9.72
CA GLU A 97 -5.78 9.67 -9.72
C GLU A 97 -5.68 8.76 -10.96
N VAL A 98 -5.56 9.34 -12.16
CA VAL A 98 -5.36 8.57 -13.39
C VAL A 98 -4.12 7.69 -13.31
N ALA A 99 -3.02 8.22 -12.77
CA ALA A 99 -1.79 7.46 -12.60
C ALA A 99 -1.93 6.30 -11.61
N ALA A 100 -2.62 6.50 -10.49
CA ALA A 100 -2.83 5.46 -9.49
C ALA A 100 -3.72 4.33 -10.02
N GLU A 101 -4.76 4.65 -10.79
CA GLU A 101 -5.61 3.66 -11.46
C GLU A 101 -4.82 2.84 -12.49
N GLU A 102 -3.98 3.49 -13.30
CA GLU A 102 -3.10 2.81 -14.26
C GLU A 102 -2.09 1.90 -13.55
N ILE A 103 -1.48 2.37 -12.46
CA ILE A 103 -0.53 1.61 -11.65
C ILE A 103 -1.21 0.37 -11.05
N LYS A 104 -2.43 0.50 -10.53
CA LYS A 104 -3.22 -0.62 -10.01
C LYS A 104 -3.40 -1.70 -11.10
N LYS A 105 -3.91 -1.30 -12.28
CA LYS A 105 -4.12 -2.22 -13.42
C LYS A 105 -2.84 -2.91 -13.88
N LEU A 106 -1.72 -2.18 -13.91
CA LEU A 106 -0.44 -2.76 -14.29
C LEU A 106 0.11 -3.72 -13.20
N ALA A 107 -0.18 -3.45 -11.92
CA ALA A 107 0.25 -4.27 -10.79
C ALA A 107 -0.51 -5.60 -10.72
N GLU A 108 -1.78 -5.64 -11.12
CA GLU A 108 -2.60 -6.87 -11.15
C GLU A 108 -1.94 -8.00 -11.97
N GLN A 109 -1.18 -7.67 -13.01
CA GLN A 109 -0.70 -8.64 -14.00
C GLN A 109 0.44 -9.56 -13.55
N ASP A 110 1.47 -9.02 -12.87
CA ASP A 110 2.68 -9.81 -12.54
C ASP A 110 3.49 -9.25 -11.36
N LEU A 111 4.05 -10.14 -10.54
CA LEU A 111 4.98 -9.85 -9.45
C LEU A 111 6.22 -9.08 -9.90
N LYS A 112 6.77 -9.37 -11.10
CA LYS A 112 7.95 -8.64 -11.61
C LYS A 112 7.63 -7.16 -11.85
N ARG A 113 6.42 -6.86 -12.32
CA ARG A 113 5.95 -5.48 -12.52
C ARG A 113 5.79 -4.77 -11.19
N ARG A 114 5.17 -5.41 -10.19
CA ARG A 114 5.05 -4.87 -8.82
C ARG A 114 6.40 -4.50 -8.22
N LYS A 115 7.42 -5.35 -8.39
CA LYS A 115 8.80 -5.06 -7.96
C LYS A 115 9.40 -3.86 -8.70
N THR A 116 9.21 -3.81 -10.03
CA THR A 116 9.69 -2.71 -10.87
C THR A 116 9.04 -1.37 -10.49
N MET A 117 7.74 -1.37 -10.20
CA MET A 117 7.01 -0.17 -9.74
C MET A 117 7.52 0.33 -8.40
N ALA A 118 7.74 -0.57 -7.45
CA ALA A 118 8.34 -0.23 -6.15
C ALA A 118 9.76 0.35 -6.33
N GLU A 119 10.55 -0.24 -7.22
CA GLU A 119 11.88 0.26 -7.61
C GLU A 119 11.87 1.64 -8.28
N LEU A 120 10.74 2.04 -8.88
CA LEU A 120 10.51 3.38 -9.43
C LEU A 120 9.90 4.35 -8.40
N GLY A 121 9.75 3.91 -7.14
CA GLY A 121 9.28 4.76 -6.03
C GLY A 121 7.81 5.14 -6.13
N VAL A 122 6.97 4.23 -6.62
CA VAL A 122 5.51 4.41 -6.67
C VAL A 122 4.86 4.37 -5.27
N ILE A 123 5.44 3.63 -4.33
CA ILE A 123 4.83 3.39 -3.00
C ILE A 123 4.70 4.67 -2.17
N PRO A 124 5.73 5.52 -1.98
CA PRO A 124 5.62 6.69 -1.10
C PRO A 124 4.58 7.75 -1.52
N PRO A 125 4.35 8.04 -2.82
CA PRO A 125 3.22 8.88 -3.22
C PRO A 125 1.85 8.26 -2.96
N LEU A 126 1.68 6.95 -3.20
CA LEU A 126 0.41 6.25 -2.93
C LEU A 126 0.12 6.23 -1.42
N VAL A 127 1.08 5.76 -0.63
CA VAL A 127 1.56 6.43 0.60
C VAL A 127 0.76 7.63 1.10
N ALA A 128 1.22 8.80 0.66
CA ALA A 128 0.66 10.10 0.98
C ALA A 128 -0.80 10.25 0.52
N MET A 129 -1.18 9.66 -0.61
CA MET A 129 -2.54 9.74 -1.16
C MET A 129 -3.58 9.02 -0.28
N VAL A 130 -3.20 7.99 0.49
CA VAL A 130 -4.08 7.38 1.51
C VAL A 130 -4.48 8.39 2.59
N GLY A 131 -3.65 9.38 2.88
CA GLY A 131 -3.94 10.45 3.82
C GLY A 131 -4.64 11.67 3.22
N SER A 132 -5.16 11.59 1.98
CA SER A 132 -5.95 12.66 1.35
C SER A 132 -7.27 12.87 2.09
N GLU A 133 -7.79 14.10 2.13
CA GLU A 133 -9.12 14.38 2.70
C GLU A 133 -10.27 13.87 1.81
N VAL A 134 -10.00 13.66 0.52
CA VAL A 134 -10.97 13.12 -0.44
C VAL A 134 -10.99 11.59 -0.38
N VAL A 135 -12.09 11.02 0.10
CA VAL A 135 -12.29 9.56 0.27
C VAL A 135 -12.03 8.78 -1.02
N ALA A 136 -12.48 9.27 -2.16
CA ALA A 136 -12.25 8.61 -3.46
C ALA A 136 -10.76 8.42 -3.76
N ARG A 137 -9.91 9.41 -3.42
CA ARG A 137 -8.45 9.34 -3.56
C ARG A 137 -7.84 8.34 -2.59
N GLN A 138 -8.31 8.33 -1.34
CA GLN A 138 -7.85 7.37 -0.35
C GLN A 138 -8.08 5.93 -0.85
N ARG A 139 -9.31 5.63 -1.25
CA ARG A 139 -9.73 4.31 -1.76
C ARG A 139 -8.95 3.88 -3.00
N LEU A 140 -8.71 4.82 -3.91
CA LEU A 140 -7.90 4.55 -5.10
C LEU A 140 -6.46 4.19 -4.74
N ALA A 141 -5.86 4.93 -3.80
CA ALA A 141 -4.52 4.64 -3.30
C ALA A 141 -4.45 3.27 -2.61
N VAL A 142 -5.44 2.97 -1.75
CA VAL A 142 -5.55 1.71 -1.02
C VAL A 142 -5.60 0.52 -2.00
N ARG A 143 -6.47 0.58 -3.01
CA ARG A 143 -6.57 -0.47 -4.04
C ARG A 143 -5.26 -0.68 -4.79
N ALA A 144 -4.58 0.41 -5.21
CA ALA A 144 -3.28 0.31 -5.86
C ALA A 144 -2.21 -0.32 -4.94
N LEU A 145 -2.21 0.02 -3.64
CA LEU A 145 -1.27 -0.54 -2.67
C LEU A 145 -1.53 -2.02 -2.36
N ILE A 146 -2.79 -2.46 -2.33
CA ILE A 146 -3.16 -3.87 -2.17
C ILE A 146 -2.55 -4.69 -3.31
N GLU A 147 -2.71 -4.24 -4.56
CA GLU A 147 -2.14 -4.91 -5.73
C GLU A 147 -0.61 -4.92 -5.69
N LEU A 148 0.03 -3.82 -5.31
CA LEU A 148 1.48 -3.77 -5.17
C LEU A 148 2.00 -4.70 -4.06
N ALA A 149 1.26 -4.87 -2.97
CA ALA A 149 1.64 -5.70 -1.84
C ALA A 149 1.39 -7.20 -2.07
N ASN A 150 0.49 -7.54 -2.99
CA ASN A 150 0.11 -8.91 -3.27
C ASN A 150 1.33 -9.75 -3.70
N GLY A 151 1.62 -10.82 -2.96
CA GLY A 151 2.79 -11.69 -3.17
C GLY A 151 4.17 -11.02 -3.04
N SER A 152 4.26 -9.80 -2.50
CA SER A 152 5.54 -9.07 -2.38
C SER A 152 5.79 -8.58 -0.95
N LEU A 153 6.56 -9.36 -0.19
CA LEU A 153 7.00 -8.99 1.17
C LEU A 153 7.78 -7.66 1.16
N THR A 154 8.66 -7.47 0.16
CA THR A 154 9.45 -6.25 0.00
C THR A 154 8.55 -5.02 -0.15
N ASN A 155 7.47 -5.11 -0.93
CA ASN A 155 6.58 -3.96 -1.12
C ASN A 155 5.80 -3.65 0.16
N LYS A 156 5.39 -4.67 0.93
CA LYS A 156 4.77 -4.48 2.24
C LYS A 156 5.70 -3.74 3.20
N VAL A 157 6.99 -4.10 3.23
CA VAL A 157 8.01 -3.42 4.04
C VAL A 157 8.14 -1.96 3.61
N LEU A 158 8.25 -1.70 2.31
CA LEU A 158 8.34 -0.33 1.77
C LEU A 158 7.10 0.53 2.13
N MET A 159 5.91 -0.07 2.21
CA MET A 159 4.70 0.64 2.67
C MET A 159 4.79 1.03 4.15
N MET A 160 5.29 0.14 4.99
CA MET A 160 5.52 0.43 6.41
C MET A 160 6.57 1.52 6.60
N GLU A 161 7.67 1.45 5.87
CA GLU A 161 8.73 2.47 5.87
C GLU A 161 8.23 3.83 5.36
N ALA A 162 7.33 3.83 4.38
CA ALA A 162 6.66 5.03 3.90
C ALA A 162 5.61 5.58 4.89
N GLY A 163 5.38 4.91 6.02
CA GLY A 163 4.52 5.37 7.10
C GLY A 163 3.04 5.16 6.85
N ILE A 164 2.63 4.09 6.16
CA ILE A 164 1.21 3.83 5.81
C ILE A 164 0.26 3.90 7.01
N ILE A 165 0.69 3.41 8.17
CA ILE A 165 -0.12 3.41 9.38
C ILE A 165 -0.39 4.82 9.94
N SER A 166 0.50 5.79 9.63
CA SER A 166 0.27 7.20 9.97
C SER A 166 -0.71 7.91 9.03
N LYS A 167 -1.00 7.31 7.87
CA LYS A 167 -1.85 7.88 6.82
C LYS A 167 -3.25 7.28 6.77
N LEU A 168 -3.53 6.27 7.59
CA LEU A 168 -4.87 5.71 7.71
C LEU A 168 -5.87 6.78 8.19
N PRO A 169 -7.11 6.79 7.68
CA PRO A 169 -8.16 7.67 8.18
C PRO A 169 -8.41 7.46 9.68
N GLY A 170 -8.70 8.53 10.41
CA GLY A 170 -8.92 8.46 11.86
C GLY A 170 -10.13 7.62 12.27
N ASN A 171 -11.13 7.47 11.40
CA ASN A 171 -12.31 6.65 11.67
C ASN A 171 -12.75 5.88 10.41
N VAL A 172 -12.12 4.74 10.17
CA VAL A 172 -12.42 3.85 9.02
C VAL A 172 -13.82 3.25 9.14
N ALA A 173 -14.36 3.07 10.36
CA ALA A 173 -15.65 2.43 10.61
C ALA A 173 -16.85 3.20 10.01
N VAL A 174 -16.73 4.53 9.87
CA VAL A 174 -17.78 5.40 9.28
C VAL A 174 -17.81 5.33 7.75
N LEU A 175 -16.78 4.77 7.13
CA LEU A 175 -16.77 4.59 5.68
C LEU A 175 -17.83 3.57 5.24
N GLU A 176 -18.26 3.67 3.99
CA GLU A 176 -19.12 2.67 3.36
C GLU A 176 -18.47 1.28 3.37
N GLU A 177 -19.28 0.24 3.32
CA GLU A 177 -18.82 -1.15 3.46
C GLU A 177 -17.70 -1.51 2.46
N THR A 178 -17.84 -1.13 1.19
CA THR A 178 -16.81 -1.39 0.18
C THR A 178 -15.47 -0.73 0.51
N ALA A 179 -15.49 0.46 1.10
CA ALA A 179 -14.28 1.14 1.54
C ALA A 179 -13.69 0.45 2.78
N ARG A 180 -14.53 0.06 3.75
CA ARG A 180 -14.07 -0.71 4.92
C ARG A 180 -13.40 -2.02 4.51
N GLN A 181 -13.96 -2.74 3.56
CA GLN A 181 -13.39 -3.97 3.00
C GLN A 181 -12.01 -3.71 2.38
N GLU A 182 -11.88 -2.66 1.55
CA GLU A 182 -10.59 -2.26 0.97
C GLU A 182 -9.54 -1.94 2.06
N PHE A 183 -9.92 -1.18 3.08
CA PHE A 183 -9.02 -0.90 4.21
C PHE A 183 -8.68 -2.16 5.03
N ALA A 184 -9.65 -3.04 5.28
CA ALA A 184 -9.42 -4.31 5.96
C ALA A 184 -8.42 -5.19 5.18
N GLN A 185 -8.52 -5.23 3.86
CA GLN A 185 -7.60 -5.97 3.00
C GLN A 185 -6.18 -5.38 3.02
N LEU A 186 -6.05 -4.05 3.03
CA LEU A 186 -4.76 -3.38 3.22
C LEU A 186 -4.15 -3.71 4.59
N LEU A 187 -4.95 -3.65 5.66
CA LEU A 187 -4.54 -3.96 7.02
C LEU A 187 -4.14 -5.44 7.17
N LEU A 188 -4.87 -6.36 6.57
CA LEU A 188 -4.48 -7.77 6.46
C LEU A 188 -3.11 -7.90 5.78
N SER A 189 -2.91 -7.20 4.67
CA SER A 189 -1.65 -7.27 3.91
C SER A 189 -0.44 -6.87 4.76
N VAL A 190 -0.54 -5.75 5.49
CA VAL A 190 0.55 -5.27 6.38
C VAL A 190 0.65 -6.05 7.69
N SER A 191 -0.43 -6.63 8.21
CA SER A 191 -0.40 -7.48 9.41
C SER A 191 0.47 -8.71 9.25
N ALA A 192 0.70 -9.17 8.02
CA ALA A 192 1.64 -10.25 7.72
C ALA A 192 3.09 -9.92 8.14
N LEU A 193 3.40 -8.66 8.42
CA LEU A 193 4.68 -8.18 8.93
C LEU A 193 4.74 -8.13 10.47
N ALA A 194 3.73 -8.63 11.20
CA ALA A 194 3.67 -8.53 12.66
C ALA A 194 4.94 -9.06 13.37
N ASN A 195 5.53 -10.13 12.84
CA ASN A 195 6.75 -10.76 13.39
C ASN A 195 8.07 -10.12 12.90
N THR A 196 8.02 -8.90 12.36
CA THR A 196 9.20 -8.18 11.84
C THR A 196 9.50 -6.94 12.69
N GLN A 197 10.51 -6.15 12.29
CA GLN A 197 10.90 -4.90 12.96
C GLN A 197 9.76 -3.87 13.12
N PHE A 198 8.62 -4.06 12.45
CA PHE A 198 7.44 -3.19 12.55
C PHE A 198 6.45 -3.58 13.65
N SER A 199 6.80 -4.51 14.55
CA SER A 199 5.92 -5.01 15.62
C SER A 199 5.28 -3.90 16.48
N HIS A 200 6.00 -2.80 16.75
CA HIS A 200 5.48 -1.65 17.50
C HIS A 200 4.29 -0.93 16.85
N THR A 201 4.03 -1.20 15.57
CA THR A 201 2.95 -0.58 14.82
C THR A 201 1.59 -1.23 15.09
N SER A 202 1.58 -2.44 15.67
CA SER A 202 0.36 -3.17 16.02
C SER A 202 -0.57 -2.37 16.95
N ALA A 203 -0.01 -1.51 17.81
CA ALA A 203 -0.80 -0.66 18.72
C ALA A 203 -1.78 0.27 18.01
N ARG A 204 -1.49 0.68 16.76
CA ARG A 204 -2.43 1.49 15.95
C ARG A 204 -3.28 0.65 15.00
N ILE A 205 -2.75 -0.49 14.53
CA ILE A 205 -3.46 -1.39 13.63
C ILE A 205 -4.63 -2.07 14.36
N ILE A 206 -4.39 -2.60 15.57
CA ILE A 206 -5.39 -3.38 16.32
C ILE A 206 -6.69 -2.59 16.53
N PRO A 207 -6.70 -1.38 17.11
CA PRO A 207 -7.92 -0.61 17.30
C PRO A 207 -8.66 -0.33 15.98
N THR A 208 -7.91 -0.06 14.91
CA THR A 208 -8.50 0.20 13.59
C THR A 208 -9.21 -1.05 13.06
N VAL A 209 -8.57 -2.21 13.11
CA VAL A 209 -9.17 -3.48 12.65
C VAL A 209 -10.40 -3.86 13.48
N VAL A 210 -10.34 -3.68 14.81
CA VAL A 210 -11.48 -3.93 15.70
C VAL A 210 -12.64 -3.00 15.39
N SER A 211 -12.36 -1.70 15.18
CA SER A 211 -13.41 -0.74 14.81
C SER A 211 -14.12 -1.09 13.50
N ILE A 212 -13.38 -1.62 12.51
CA ILE A 212 -13.98 -2.11 11.28
C ILE A 212 -14.85 -3.33 11.59
N LEU A 213 -14.32 -4.33 12.31
CA LEU A 213 -15.01 -5.57 12.64
C LEU A 213 -16.30 -5.35 13.46
N GLU A 214 -16.38 -4.29 14.25
CA GLU A 214 -17.55 -3.94 15.06
C GLU A 214 -18.66 -3.19 14.30
N SER A 215 -18.39 -2.75 13.07
CA SER A 215 -19.41 -2.10 12.23
C SER A 215 -20.56 -3.06 11.90
N SER A 216 -21.79 -2.62 12.16
CA SER A 216 -23.01 -3.43 12.03
C SER A 216 -23.43 -3.77 10.59
N SER A 217 -22.74 -3.22 9.59
CA SER A 217 -23.07 -3.37 8.16
C SER A 217 -22.00 -4.12 7.37
N ASN A 218 -21.16 -4.89 8.06
CA ASN A 218 -20.10 -5.66 7.43
C ASN A 218 -20.62 -6.88 6.69
N THR A 219 -19.98 -7.18 5.57
CA THR A 219 -20.05 -8.47 4.90
C THR A 219 -19.16 -9.48 5.61
N ILE A 220 -19.45 -10.76 5.40
CA ILE A 220 -18.65 -11.87 5.91
C ILE A 220 -17.20 -11.81 5.41
N GLU A 221 -16.99 -11.33 4.17
CA GLU A 221 -15.65 -11.12 3.62
C GLU A 221 -14.87 -10.07 4.42
N THR A 222 -15.49 -8.93 4.76
CA THR A 222 -14.86 -7.89 5.59
C THR A 222 -14.53 -8.43 6.99
N GLU A 223 -15.43 -9.20 7.59
CA GLU A 223 -15.18 -9.85 8.88
C GLU A 223 -14.02 -10.84 8.81
N GLU A 224 -13.95 -11.67 7.76
CA GLU A 224 -12.87 -12.62 7.52
C GLU A 224 -11.52 -11.93 7.37
N LEU A 225 -11.47 -10.83 6.60
CA LEU A 225 -10.26 -10.03 6.42
C LEU A 225 -9.77 -9.47 7.77
N CYS A 226 -10.68 -8.93 8.57
CA CYS A 226 -10.36 -8.39 9.89
C CYS A 226 -9.87 -9.48 10.85
N LEU A 227 -10.58 -10.61 10.94
CA LEU A 227 -10.19 -11.75 11.78
C LEU A 227 -8.84 -12.32 11.36
N SER A 228 -8.59 -12.44 10.05
CA SER A 228 -7.30 -12.87 9.51
C SER A 228 -6.16 -11.91 9.91
N ALA A 229 -6.42 -10.60 9.88
CA ALA A 229 -5.44 -9.60 10.30
C ALA A 229 -5.14 -9.71 11.80
N LEU A 230 -6.16 -9.87 12.65
CA LEU A 230 -6.00 -10.08 14.09
C LEU A 230 -5.29 -11.41 14.40
N CYS A 231 -5.53 -12.47 13.63
CA CYS A 231 -4.80 -13.74 13.71
C CYS A 231 -3.30 -13.57 13.44
N ASN A 232 -2.92 -12.75 12.45
CA ASN A 232 -1.51 -12.46 12.18
C ASN A 232 -0.89 -11.66 13.34
N LEU A 233 -1.59 -10.64 13.83
CA LEU A 233 -1.11 -9.76 14.91
C LEU A 233 -0.96 -10.50 16.24
N SER A 234 -1.90 -11.40 16.56
CA SER A 234 -1.90 -12.24 17.77
C SER A 234 -0.84 -13.35 17.78
N SER A 235 -0.16 -13.58 16.66
CA SER A 235 1.01 -14.48 16.64
C SER A 235 2.19 -13.91 17.45
N VAL A 236 2.19 -12.60 17.69
CA VAL A 236 3.13 -11.92 18.59
C VAL A 236 2.48 -11.79 19.97
N LEU A 237 3.05 -12.43 21.00
CA LEU A 237 2.46 -12.47 22.34
C LEU A 237 2.26 -11.08 22.96
N ASP A 238 3.17 -10.14 22.70
CA ASP A 238 3.08 -8.75 23.20
C ASP A 238 1.82 -8.03 22.70
N ASN A 239 1.26 -8.44 21.56
CA ASN A 239 0.04 -7.86 21.01
C ASN A 239 -1.22 -8.40 21.69
N CYS A 240 -1.18 -9.59 22.31
CA CYS A 240 -2.35 -10.23 22.90
C CYS A 240 -2.98 -9.40 24.01
N ARG A 241 -2.16 -8.77 24.87
CA ARG A 241 -2.67 -7.86 25.92
C ARG A 241 -3.46 -6.71 25.31
N THR A 242 -2.94 -6.09 24.24
CA THR A 242 -3.63 -5.00 23.53
C THR A 242 -4.92 -5.49 22.89
N LEU A 243 -4.94 -6.69 22.29
CA LEU A 243 -6.14 -7.29 21.71
C LEU A 243 -7.24 -7.50 22.76
N ILE A 244 -6.89 -8.01 23.93
CA ILE A 244 -7.84 -8.22 25.04
C ILE A 244 -8.43 -6.88 25.50
N VAL A 245 -7.59 -5.87 25.75
CA VAL A 245 -8.02 -4.54 26.20
C VAL A 245 -8.90 -3.83 25.17
N THR A 246 -8.69 -4.08 23.88
CA THR A 246 -9.50 -3.51 22.78
C THR A 246 -10.88 -4.18 22.67
N GLY A 247 -11.19 -5.19 23.48
CA GLY A 247 -12.51 -5.83 23.50
C GLY A 247 -12.72 -6.91 22.44
N VAL A 248 -11.65 -7.41 21.81
CA VAL A 248 -11.71 -8.46 20.77
C VAL A 248 -12.48 -9.69 21.25
N VAL A 249 -12.34 -10.06 22.53
CA VAL A 249 -13.02 -11.23 23.12
C VAL A 249 -14.55 -11.10 23.00
N ASN A 250 -15.11 -9.93 23.35
CA ASN A 250 -16.55 -9.68 23.25
C ASN A 250 -17.03 -9.78 21.81
N THR A 251 -16.24 -9.23 20.88
CA THR A 251 -16.52 -9.30 19.44
C THR A 251 -16.47 -10.74 18.93
N LEU A 252 -15.52 -11.57 19.39
CA LEU A 252 -15.48 -12.99 19.05
C LEU A 252 -16.67 -13.77 19.61
N THR A 253 -17.08 -13.52 20.86
CA THR A 253 -18.27 -14.15 21.45
C THR A 253 -19.53 -13.81 20.66
N ARG A 254 -19.68 -12.55 20.23
CA ARG A 254 -20.78 -12.12 19.35
C ARG A 254 -20.75 -12.85 18.02
N LEU A 255 -19.61 -12.86 17.33
CA LEU A 255 -19.46 -13.50 16.02
C LEU A 255 -19.67 -15.03 16.08
N ALA A 256 -19.18 -15.68 17.14
CA ALA A 256 -19.40 -17.10 17.37
C ALA A 256 -20.89 -17.46 17.60
N SER A 257 -21.69 -16.50 18.07
CA SER A 257 -23.13 -16.66 18.24
C SER A 257 -23.91 -16.47 16.92
N VAL A 258 -23.30 -15.87 15.90
CA VAL A 258 -23.90 -15.68 14.57
C VAL A 258 -23.65 -16.92 13.73
N LYS A 259 -24.71 -17.70 13.48
CA LYS A 259 -24.62 -18.99 12.77
C LYS A 259 -23.86 -18.89 11.45
N GLU A 260 -24.15 -17.88 10.64
CA GLU A 260 -23.55 -17.72 9.31
C GLU A 260 -22.04 -17.49 9.34
N VAL A 261 -21.56 -16.73 10.33
CA VAL A 261 -20.13 -16.45 10.54
C VAL A 261 -19.42 -17.67 11.13
N SER A 262 -20.07 -18.33 12.10
CA SER A 262 -19.54 -19.53 12.75
C SER A 262 -19.34 -20.71 11.78
N GLU A 263 -20.17 -20.82 10.75
CA GLU A 263 -20.05 -21.86 9.72
C GLU A 263 -18.99 -21.51 8.67
N LYS A 264 -18.88 -20.22 8.29
CA LYS A 264 -17.99 -19.78 7.19
C LYS A 264 -16.56 -19.45 7.64
N ILE A 265 -16.35 -18.97 8.87
CA ILE A 265 -15.03 -18.51 9.36
C ILE A 265 -14.61 -19.17 10.71
N PRO A 266 -14.89 -20.47 10.97
CA PRO A 266 -14.57 -21.07 12.27
C PRO A 266 -13.05 -21.10 12.57
N GLY A 267 -12.23 -21.26 11.53
CA GLY A 267 -10.78 -21.41 11.67
C GLY A 267 -10.09 -20.18 12.27
N ASN A 268 -10.46 -18.97 11.83
CA ASN A 268 -9.85 -17.74 12.34
C ASN A 268 -10.34 -17.40 13.75
N VAL A 269 -11.63 -17.60 14.05
CA VAL A 269 -12.19 -17.40 15.40
C VAL A 269 -11.49 -18.31 16.42
N GLY A 270 -11.38 -19.60 16.10
CA GLY A 270 -10.69 -20.57 16.97
C GLY A 270 -9.20 -20.27 17.13
N LYS A 271 -8.50 -19.96 16.03
CA LYS A 271 -7.07 -19.61 16.08
C LYS A 271 -6.80 -18.37 16.94
N LEU A 272 -7.62 -17.33 16.79
CA LEU A 272 -7.49 -16.12 17.58
C LEU A 272 -7.78 -16.40 19.06
N GLY A 273 -8.85 -17.14 19.37
CA GLY A 273 -9.15 -17.58 20.74
C GLY A 273 -7.99 -18.33 21.40
N CYS A 274 -7.40 -19.29 20.69
CA CYS A 274 -6.23 -20.04 21.16
C CYS A 274 -4.99 -19.15 21.40
N ASN A 275 -4.77 -18.13 20.57
CA ASN A 275 -3.64 -17.21 20.76
C ASN A 275 -3.84 -16.32 21.99
N LEU A 276 -5.08 -15.89 22.26
CA LEU A 276 -5.41 -15.07 23.43
C LEU A 276 -5.32 -15.88 24.74
N SER A 277 -5.82 -17.12 24.77
CA SER A 277 -5.79 -17.97 25.97
C SER A 277 -4.37 -18.39 26.40
N ARG A 278 -3.43 -18.55 25.45
CA ARG A 278 -2.01 -18.80 25.78
C ARG A 278 -1.38 -17.70 26.65
N THR A 279 -1.92 -16.48 26.62
CA THR A 279 -1.36 -15.38 27.42
C THR A 279 -1.80 -15.40 28.87
N GLU A 280 -2.97 -15.98 29.16
CA GLU A 280 -3.43 -16.19 30.54
C GLU A 280 -2.59 -17.26 31.25
N SER A 281 -2.09 -18.27 30.52
CA SER A 281 -1.23 -19.33 31.08
C SER A 281 0.24 -18.94 31.30
N VAL A 282 0.71 -17.84 30.70
CA VAL A 282 2.12 -17.37 30.84
C VAL A 282 2.23 -16.22 31.87
N GLY A 283 1.10 -15.64 32.28
CA GLY A 283 1.03 -14.60 33.30
C GLY A 283 0.68 -15.08 34.71
N ALA A 284 0.59 -16.40 34.93
CA ALA A 284 0.43 -17.05 36.23
C ALA A 284 1.75 -17.73 36.63
#